data_AF-A0A0B1SNY6-F1
#
_entry.id   AF-A0A0B1SNY6-F1
#
_cell.length_a   1.000
_cell.length_b   1.000
_cell.length_c   1.000
_cell.angle_alpha   90.00
_cell.angle_beta   90.00
_cell.angle_gamma   90.00
#
_symmetry.space_group_name_H-M   'P 1'
#
loop_
_entity.id
_entity.type
_entity.pdbx_description
1 polymer ?
#
loop_
_entity_poly.entity_id
_entity_poly.type
_entity_poly.pdbx_seq_one_letter_code
_entity_poly.pdbx_strand_id
1 'polypeptide(L)' 'MCIRQMVEEGASEQEACDNIFMFDIDGLITKSRSSLWPRHKRFAKDLPPSKDLLEVVQTVQPNAIIGK' A
#
# COMPACT_ATOMS: atom_id res chain seq x y z
N MET A 1 4.60 -5.26 -11.37
CA MET A 1 3.63 -5.43 -12.46
C MET A 1 2.58 -4.34 -12.40
N CYS A 2 1.77 -4.20 -11.32
CA CYS A 2 0.71 -3.18 -11.25
C CYS A 2 1.18 -1.74 -11.51
N ILE A 3 2.27 -1.29 -10.88
CA ILE A 3 2.81 0.07 -11.14
C ILE A 3 3.11 0.28 -12.62
N ARG A 4 3.82 -0.68 -13.25
CA ARG A 4 4.24 -0.54 -14.64
C ARG A 4 3.02 -0.42 -15.56
N GLN A 5 1.99 -1.22 -15.31
CA GLN A 5 0.74 -1.17 -16.06
C GLN A 5 0.03 0.19 -15.89
N MET A 6 -0.09 0.70 -14.66
CA MET A 6 -0.68 2.01 -14.39
C MET A 6 0.09 3.15 -15.08
N VAL A 7 1.42 3.04 -15.12
CA VAL A 7 2.27 4.01 -15.83
C VAL A 7 2.10 3.92 -17.35
N GLU A 8 1.99 2.71 -17.91
CA GLU A 8 1.67 2.50 -19.32
C GLU A 8 0.27 3.04 -19.68
N GLU A 9 -0.66 3.03 -18.72
CA GLU A 9 -2.01 3.63 -18.84
C GLU A 9 -2.02 5.16 -18.62
N GLY A 10 -0.88 5.77 -18.30
CA GLY A 10 -0.70 7.23 -18.23
C GLY A 10 -0.61 7.82 -16.82
N ALA A 11 -0.63 7.00 -15.76
CA ALA A 11 -0.39 7.49 -14.39
C ALA A 11 1.11 7.78 -14.16
N SER A 12 1.42 8.68 -13.24
CA SER A 12 2.78 8.81 -12.73
C SER A 12 3.14 7.61 -11.84
N GLU A 13 4.44 7.30 -11.71
CA GLU A 13 4.89 6.24 -10.80
C GLU A 13 4.48 6.53 -9.35
N GLN A 14 4.43 7.81 -8.96
CA GLN A 14 4.01 8.24 -7.63
C GLN A 14 2.53 7.95 -7.40
N GLU A 15 1.64 8.36 -8.31
CA GLU A 15 0.20 8.05 -8.22
C GLU A 15 -0.05 6.54 -8.20
N ALA A 16 0.68 5.78 -9.02
CA ALA A 16 0.59 4.33 -9.03
C ALA A 16 1.01 3.71 -7.67
N CYS A 17 2.07 4.24 -7.04
CA CYS A 17 2.45 3.83 -5.69
C CYS A 17 1.40 4.27 -4.65
N ASP A 18 0.81 5.45 -4.81
CA ASP A 18 -0.20 6.02 -3.92
C ASP A 18 -1.52 5.22 -3.93
N ASN A 19 -1.84 4.56 -5.04
CA ASN A 19 -2.99 3.67 -5.15
C ASN A 19 -2.75 2.25 -4.61
N ILE A 20 -1.52 1.88 -4.26
CA ILE A 20 -1.19 0.53 -3.78
C ILE A 20 -0.96 0.53 -2.27
N PHE A 21 -1.74 -0.29 -1.57
CA PHE A 21 -1.63 -0.50 -0.13
C PHE A 21 -1.09 -1.90 0.15
N MET A 22 -0.11 -2.01 1.03
CA MET A 22 0.53 -3.27 1.38
C MET A 22 0.30 -3.59 2.86
N PHE A 23 0.00 -4.85 3.13
CA PHE A 23 -0.27 -5.36 4.47
C PHE A 23 0.58 -6.62 4.69
N ASP A 24 1.26 -6.71 5.84
CA ASP A 24 2.07 -7.86 6.22
C ASP A 24 1.72 -8.37 7.63
N ILE A 25 2.53 -9.29 8.17
CA ILE A 25 2.31 -9.88 9.51
C ILE A 25 2.29 -8.84 10.64
N ASP A 26 2.96 -7.69 10.46
CA ASP A 26 2.98 -6.62 11.44
C ASP A 26 1.88 -5.57 11.19
N GLY A 27 1.09 -5.72 10.11
CA GLY A 27 -0.04 -4.87 9.75
C GLY A 27 0.18 -4.04 8.48
N LEU A 28 -0.53 -2.91 8.41
CA LEU A 28 -0.43 -1.95 7.31
C LEU A 28 0.98 -1.35 7.22
N ILE A 29 1.52 -1.24 6.00
CA ILE A 29 2.81 -0.59 5.76
C ILE A 29 2.63 0.93 5.79
N THR A 30 3.10 1.55 6.88
CA THR A 30 3.00 3.00 7.14
C THR A 30 4.37 3.68 7.18
N LYS A 31 4.43 4.99 6.91
CA LYS A 31 5.68 5.78 6.95
C LYS A 31 6.33 5.83 8.34
N SER A 32 5.54 5.67 9.39
CA SER A 32 5.99 5.68 10.79
C SER A 32 6.71 4.39 11.23
N ARG A 33 6.71 3.34 10.40
CA ARG A 33 7.33 2.05 10.73
C ARG A 33 8.84 2.06 10.50
N SER A 34 9.60 1.68 11.52
CA SER A 34 11.07 1.60 11.47
C SER A 34 11.61 0.39 10.69
N SER A 35 10.86 -0.72 10.66
CA SER A 35 11.27 -2.01 10.08
C SER A 35 10.82 -2.21 8.62
N LEU A 36 11.01 -1.22 7.75
CA LEU A 36 10.62 -1.31 6.34
C LEU A 36 11.77 -1.67 5.41
N TRP A 37 11.55 -2.71 4.60
CA TRP A 37 12.43 -3.08 3.50
C TRP A 37 12.49 -1.93 2.48
N PRO A 38 13.64 -1.65 1.83
CA PRO A 38 13.78 -0.54 0.89
C PRO A 38 12.72 -0.52 -0.22
N ARG A 39 12.28 -1.70 -0.67
CA ARG A 39 11.25 -1.86 -1.70
C ARG A 39 9.84 -1.51 -1.22
N HIS A 40 9.57 -1.62 0.09
CA HIS A 40 8.27 -1.30 0.70
C HIS A 40 8.15 0.19 1.03
N LYS A 41 9.27 0.91 1.18
CA LYS A 41 9.27 2.34 1.53
C LYS A 41 8.43 3.20 0.58
N ARG A 42 8.45 2.90 -0.72
CA ARG A 42 7.65 3.63 -1.72
C ARG A 42 6.14 3.38 -1.63
N PHE A 43 5.72 2.34 -0.94
CA PHE A 43 4.31 2.01 -0.70
C PHE A 43 3.84 2.41 0.70
N ALA A 44 4.74 2.96 1.52
CA ALA A 44 4.44 3.35 2.89
C ALA A 44 3.46 4.52 2.91
N LYS A 45 2.30 4.29 3.55
CA LYS A 45 1.22 5.27 3.63
C LYS A 45 1.34 6.14 4.86
N ASP A 46 0.85 7.36 4.74
CA ASP A 46 0.69 8.25 5.88
C ASP A 46 -0.68 7.99 6.53
N LEU A 47 -0.81 6.80 7.11
CA LEU A 47 -2.01 6.32 7.79
C LEU A 47 -1.62 5.79 9.17
N PRO A 48 -2.56 5.75 10.13
CA PRO A 48 -2.31 5.11 11.42
C PRO A 48 -1.96 3.63 11.21
N PRO A 49 -0.97 3.10 11.94
CA PRO A 49 -0.66 1.68 11.88
C PRO A 49 -1.86 0.89 12.42
N SER A 50 -2.37 -0.03 11.63
CA SER A 50 -3.39 -0.97 12.05
C SER A 50 -2.98 -2.40 11.71
N LYS A 51 -3.29 -3.32 12.62
CA LYS A 51 -3.13 -4.77 12.46
C LYS A 51 -4.45 -5.46 12.10
N ASP A 52 -5.55 -4.73 12.09
CA ASP A 52 -6.85 -5.26 11.70
C ASP A 52 -7.05 -5.00 10.20
N LEU A 53 -7.07 -6.07 9.41
CA LEU A 53 -7.32 -5.96 7.97
C LEU A 53 -8.70 -5.37 7.69
N LEU A 54 -9.71 -5.66 8.52
CA LEU A 54 -11.06 -5.14 8.32
C LEU A 54 -11.09 -3.62 8.50
N GLU A 55 -10.44 -3.10 9.54
CA GLU A 55 -10.31 -1.65 9.77
C GLU A 55 -9.61 -0.96 8.60
N VAL A 56 -8.52 -1.57 8.08
CA VAL A 56 -7.80 -1.05 6.92
C VAL A 56 -8.68 -1.05 5.68
N VAL A 57 -9.43 -2.12 5.41
CA VAL A 57 -10.34 -2.20 4.25
C VAL A 57 -11.45 -1.16 4.35
N GLN A 58 -12.01 -0.95 5.54
CA GLN A 58 -13.03 0.08 5.76
C GLN A 58 -12.49 1.50 5.60
N THR A 59 -11.23 1.73 5.99
CA THR A 59 -10.57 3.04 5.90
C THR A 59 -10.13 3.37 4.48
N VAL A 60 -9.51 2.40 3.80
CA VAL A 60 -8.90 2.57 2.47
C VAL A 60 -9.93 2.40 1.35
N GLN A 61 -10.99 1.61 1.58
CA GLN A 61 -12.00 1.24 0.59
C GLN A 61 -11.39 0.79 -0.75
N PRO A 62 -10.53 -0.25 -0.76
CA PRO A 62 -9.82 -0.67 -1.96
C PRO A 62 -10.79 -1.26 -3.00
N ASN A 63 -10.51 -1.01 -4.29
CA ASN A 63 -11.28 -1.62 -5.38
C ASN A 63 -10.95 -3.11 -5.61
N ALA A 64 -9.77 -3.55 -5.16
CA ALA A 64 -9.32 -4.93 -5.28
C ALA A 64 -8.52 -5.34 -4.05
N ILE A 65 -8.72 -6.58 -3.59
CA ILE A 65 -7.96 -7.19 -2.50
C ILE A 65 -7.20 -8.38 -3.07
N ILE A 66 -5.88 -8.40 -2.89
CA ILE A 66 -5.01 -9.50 -3.33
C ILE A 66 -4.42 -10.14 -2.08
N GLY A 67 -4.87 -11.36 -1.77
CA GLY A 67 -4.33 -12.19 -0.70
C GLY A 67 -3.59 -13.41 -1.27
N LYS A 68 -2.60 -13.89 -0.52
CA LYS A 68 -2.00 -15.22 -0.74
C LYS A 68 -2.58 -16.19 0.28
#